data_AF-A0A963FCK2-F1
#
_entry.id   AF-A0A963FCK2-F1
#
_cell.length_a   1.000
_cell.length_b   1.000
_cell.length_c   1.000
_cell.angle_alpha   90.00
_cell.angle_beta   90.00
_cell.angle_gamma   90.00
#
_symmetry.space_group_name_H-M   'P 1'
#
loop_
_entity.id
_entity.type
_entity.pdbx_description
1 polymer ?
#
loop_
_entity_poly.entity_id
_entity_poly.type
_entity_poly.pdbx_seq_one_letter_code
_entity_poly.pdbx_strand_id
1 'polypeptide(L)'
;QRDHGNRLSRRHARLKYTVESMGTKRFRREVERRARVSFAPPRPVSFEHQGDRYGWSEGSDGNWHLTLYIENGRIADLPDAPLMTGLRKIAALHRGDFRITPSQNLIVAGVPSQLKNQIEKIARRHGL
;
A
#
# COMPACT_ATOMS: atom_id res chain seq x y z
N GLN A 1 19.15 9.78 11.87
CA GLN A 1 18.10 10.79 12.11
C GLN A 1 18.06 11.27 13.55
N ARG A 2 17.78 10.38 14.52
CA ARG A 2 17.62 10.76 15.92
C ARG A 2 18.75 11.68 16.43
N ASP A 3 20.01 11.34 16.19
CA ASP A 3 21.14 12.06 16.81
C ASP A 3 21.62 13.29 16.02
N HIS A 4 21.29 13.37 14.72
CA HIS A 4 21.79 14.42 13.82
C HIS A 4 20.70 15.36 13.28
N GLY A 5 19.43 15.05 13.53
CA GLY A 5 18.31 15.89 13.09
C GLY A 5 18.22 17.17 13.91
N ASN A 6 17.80 18.26 13.27
CA ASN A 6 17.58 19.53 13.95
C ASN A 6 16.50 19.38 15.03
N ARG A 7 16.87 19.60 16.29
CA ARG A 7 15.96 19.51 17.45
C ARG A 7 15.39 20.87 17.89
N LEU A 8 15.90 21.97 17.34
CA LEU A 8 15.47 23.33 17.66
C LEU A 8 14.29 23.77 16.76
N SER A 9 14.29 23.37 15.48
CA SER A 9 13.23 23.71 14.53
C SER A 9 12.50 22.48 14.03
N ARG A 10 11.26 22.30 14.46
CA ARG A 10 10.38 21.20 14.00
C ARG A 10 10.21 21.18 12.49
N ARG A 11 10.14 22.36 11.85
CA ARG A 11 10.01 22.47 10.38
C ARG A 11 11.22 21.89 9.65
N HIS A 12 12.38 21.84 10.30
CA HIS A 12 13.64 21.34 9.74
C HIS A 12 14.08 19.98 10.34
N ALA A 13 13.22 19.31 11.11
CA ALA A 13 13.56 18.09 11.85
C ALA A 13 13.39 16.78 11.05
N ARG A 14 12.87 16.83 9.81
CA ARG A 14 12.65 15.63 8.97
C ARG A 14 13.96 15.11 8.36
N LEU A 15 14.02 13.81 8.08
CA LEU A 15 15.23 13.14 7.57
C LEU A 15 15.79 13.76 6.29
N LYS A 16 14.95 14.22 5.37
CA LYS A 16 15.39 14.87 4.13
C LYS A 16 16.36 16.03 4.38
N TYR A 17 16.09 16.86 5.39
CA TYR A 17 16.95 17.98 5.76
C TYR A 17 18.24 17.53 6.44
N THR A 18 18.17 16.49 7.27
CA THR A 18 19.36 15.92 7.91
C THR A 18 20.32 15.33 6.88
N VAL A 19 19.80 14.64 5.86
CA VAL A 19 20.61 14.11 4.75
C VAL A 19 21.22 15.25 3.94
N GLU A 20 20.45 16.31 3.68
CA GLU A 20 20.91 17.51 2.98
C GLU A 20 22.05 18.21 3.75
N SER A 21 21.86 18.51 5.03
CA SER A 21 22.87 19.17 5.87
C SER A 21 24.13 18.33 6.09
N MET A 22 24.00 17.01 6.24
CA MET A 22 25.16 16.13 6.43
C MET A 22 25.87 15.82 5.11
N GLY A 23 25.15 15.89 3.99
CA GLY A 23 25.56 15.29 2.71
C GLY A 23 25.35 13.77 2.68
N THR A 24 24.89 13.26 1.54
CA THR A 24 24.54 11.84 1.33
C THR A 24 25.69 10.88 1.64
N LYS A 25 26.92 11.22 1.25
CA LYS A 25 28.12 10.39 1.49
C LYS A 25 28.42 10.24 3.00
N ARG A 26 28.36 11.33 3.76
CA ARG A 26 28.62 11.32 5.21
C ARG A 26 27.51 10.56 5.94
N PHE A 27 26.25 10.81 5.56
CA PHE A 27 25.11 10.10 6.12
C PHE A 27 25.23 8.59 5.88
N ARG A 28 25.54 8.17 4.65
CA ARG A 28 25.75 6.76 4.30
C ARG A 28 26.83 6.10 5.16
N ARG A 29 28.02 6.74 5.27
CA ARG A 29 29.13 6.22 6.09
C ARG A 29 28.74 6.05 7.56
N GLU A 30 27.96 6.97 8.11
CA GLU A 30 27.51 6.87 9.50
C GLU A 30 26.52 5.72 9.71
N VAL A 31 25.65 5.44 8.72
CA VAL A 31 24.78 4.26 8.73
C VAL A 31 25.61 2.98 8.65
N GLU A 32 26.55 2.89 7.70
CA GLU A 32 27.47 1.74 7.55
C GLU A 32 28.23 1.46 8.84
N ARG A 33 28.82 2.50 9.46
CA ARG A 33 29.55 2.40 10.72
C ARG A 33 28.69 1.85 11.85
N ARG A 34 27.46 2.34 12.01
CA ARG A 34 26.56 1.92 13.11
C ARG A 34 25.98 0.53 12.88
N ALA A 35 25.59 0.23 11.64
CA ALA A 35 25.04 -1.07 11.27
C ALA A 35 26.13 -2.15 11.12
N ARG A 36 27.42 -1.76 11.09
CA ARG A 36 28.58 -2.64 10.86
C ARG A 36 28.48 -3.41 9.54
N VAL A 37 28.04 -2.71 8.50
CA VAL A 37 27.92 -3.24 7.13
C VAL A 37 28.53 -2.26 6.14
N SER A 38 28.87 -2.74 4.95
CA SER A 38 29.22 -1.90 3.80
C SER A 38 28.15 -2.08 2.73
N PHE A 39 27.59 -0.98 2.21
CA PHE A 39 26.59 -1.08 1.16
C PHE A 39 27.26 -1.39 -0.17
N ALA A 40 26.78 -2.44 -0.84
CA ALA A 40 27.13 -2.73 -2.23
C ALA A 40 26.64 -1.62 -3.19
N PRO A 41 27.12 -1.58 -4.44
CA PRO A 41 26.52 -0.76 -5.49
C PRO A 41 25.01 -1.05 -5.63
N PRO A 42 24.19 -0.04 -5.98
CA PRO A 42 22.77 -0.26 -6.20
C PRO A 42 22.56 -1.24 -7.37
N ARG A 43 21.61 -2.16 -7.22
CA ARG A 43 21.16 -3.02 -8.31
C ARG A 43 20.26 -2.21 -9.27
N PRO A 44 20.34 -2.42 -10.60
CA PRO A 44 19.44 -1.77 -11.54
C PRO A 44 17.98 -2.10 -11.22
N VAL A 45 17.11 -1.10 -11.29
CA VAL A 45 15.65 -1.23 -11.12
C VAL A 45 14.96 -0.15 -11.96
N SER A 46 13.84 -0.48 -12.59
CA SER A 46 12.97 0.46 -13.30
C SER A 46 11.56 0.44 -12.68
N PHE A 47 10.89 1.59 -12.72
CA PHE A 47 9.50 1.72 -12.32
C PHE A 47 8.71 2.25 -13.52
N GLU A 48 7.65 1.55 -13.89
CA GLU A 48 6.83 1.91 -15.07
C GLU A 48 5.53 2.64 -14.68
N HIS A 49 4.98 2.34 -13.50
CA HIS A 49 3.73 2.92 -13.01
C HIS A 49 3.68 2.92 -11.48
N GLN A 50 2.83 3.77 -10.92
CA GLN A 50 2.56 3.89 -9.48
C GLN A 50 1.09 3.60 -9.11
N GLY A 51 0.24 3.39 -10.12
CA GLY A 51 -1.20 3.18 -9.94
C GLY A 51 -1.55 1.75 -9.55
N ASP A 52 -2.73 1.61 -8.95
CA ASP A 52 -3.30 0.30 -8.64
C ASP A 52 -3.77 -0.42 -9.92
N ARG A 53 -3.75 -1.75 -9.89
CA ARG A 53 -4.33 -2.60 -10.94
C ARG A 53 -5.79 -2.88 -10.62
N TYR A 54 -6.68 -2.00 -11.08
CA TYR A 54 -8.13 -2.12 -10.83
C TYR A 54 -8.74 -3.40 -11.42
N GLY A 55 -9.76 -3.91 -10.75
CA GLY A 55 -10.45 -5.13 -11.16
C GLY A 55 -9.68 -6.40 -10.81
N TRP A 56 -9.96 -7.48 -11.54
CA TRP A 56 -9.38 -8.79 -11.30
C TRP A 56 -7.97 -8.93 -11.87
N SER A 57 -7.06 -9.46 -11.06
CA SER A 57 -5.76 -9.96 -11.50
C SER A 57 -5.47 -11.33 -10.90
N GLU A 58 -4.74 -12.16 -11.63
CA GLU A 58 -4.32 -13.48 -11.18
C GLU A 58 -3.00 -13.37 -10.40
N GLY A 59 -2.96 -14.01 -9.24
CA GLY A 59 -1.78 -14.17 -8.40
C GLY A 59 -0.93 -15.37 -8.85
N SER A 60 0.32 -15.41 -8.39
CA SER A 60 1.26 -16.50 -8.72
C SER A 60 0.87 -17.86 -8.14
N ASP A 61 -0.07 -17.89 -7.19
CA ASP A 61 -0.60 -19.07 -6.51
C ASP A 61 -1.90 -19.60 -7.15
N GLY A 62 -2.33 -19.03 -8.28
CA GLY A 62 -3.59 -19.38 -8.96
C GLY A 62 -4.84 -18.78 -8.32
N ASN A 63 -4.69 -18.03 -7.23
CA ASN A 63 -5.77 -17.25 -6.63
C ASN A 63 -5.89 -15.89 -7.31
N TRP A 64 -7.01 -15.21 -7.08
CA TRP A 64 -7.34 -13.94 -7.72
C TRP A 64 -7.35 -12.78 -6.73
N HIS A 65 -7.11 -11.57 -7.24
CA HIS A 65 -7.09 -10.33 -6.49
C HIS A 65 -8.06 -9.34 -7.16
N LEU A 66 -9.08 -8.89 -6.43
CA LEU A 66 -9.99 -7.85 -6.89
C LEU A 66 -9.61 -6.53 -6.24
N THR A 67 -9.06 -5.60 -7.02
CA THR A 67 -8.77 -4.25 -6.55
C THR A 67 -9.97 -3.35 -6.79
N LEU A 68 -10.55 -2.85 -5.70
CA LEU A 68 -11.71 -1.97 -5.66
C LEU A 68 -11.25 -0.52 -5.55
N TYR A 69 -11.78 0.34 -6.40
CA TYR A 69 -11.55 1.77 -6.28
C TYR A 69 -12.42 2.33 -5.14
N ILE A 70 -11.82 3.04 -4.20
CA ILE A 70 -12.52 3.69 -3.09
C ILE A 70 -12.17 5.16 -3.12
N GLU A 71 -13.15 6.01 -3.44
CA GLU A 71 -12.96 7.45 -3.50
C GLU A 71 -12.45 7.99 -2.15
N ASN A 72 -11.25 8.59 -2.16
CA ASN A 72 -10.54 9.10 -0.99
C ASN A 72 -10.29 8.07 0.15
N GLY A 73 -10.39 6.76 -0.15
CA GLY A 73 -10.37 5.70 0.87
C GLY A 73 -11.51 5.81 1.89
N ARG A 74 -12.57 6.54 1.58
CA ARG A 74 -13.68 6.78 2.51
C ARG A 74 -14.70 5.64 2.41
N ILE A 75 -14.62 4.72 3.38
CA ILE A 75 -15.60 3.64 3.52
C ILE A 75 -16.73 4.09 4.43
N ALA A 76 -17.90 4.31 3.84
CA ALA A 76 -19.15 4.60 4.54
C ALA A 76 -20.32 4.06 3.71
N ASP A 77 -21.48 3.88 4.33
CA ASP A 77 -22.70 3.59 3.57
C ASP A 77 -23.30 4.90 3.06
N LEU A 78 -23.22 5.11 1.75
CA LEU A 78 -23.85 6.22 1.04
C LEU A 78 -25.24 5.77 0.55
N PRO A 79 -26.18 6.71 0.27
CA PRO A 79 -27.54 6.37 -0.16
C PRO A 79 -27.62 5.37 -1.32
N ASP A 80 -26.76 5.54 -2.33
CA ASP A 80 -26.72 4.67 -3.53
C ASP A 80 -25.52 3.72 -3.56
N ALA A 81 -24.62 3.81 -2.58
CA ALA A 81 -23.39 3.03 -2.51
C ALA A 81 -23.10 2.62 -1.06
N PRO A 82 -23.76 1.57 -0.54
CA PRO A 82 -23.53 1.07 0.81
C PRO A 82 -22.20 0.29 0.93
N LEU A 83 -21.06 1.00 0.78
CA LEU A 83 -19.71 0.43 0.66
C LEU A 83 -19.32 -0.40 1.89
N MET A 84 -19.58 0.13 3.10
CA MET A 84 -19.23 -0.56 4.36
C MET A 84 -20.00 -1.87 4.49
N THR A 85 -21.30 -1.84 4.15
CA THR A 85 -22.14 -3.04 4.13
C THR A 85 -21.69 -4.04 3.07
N GLY A 86 -21.29 -3.58 1.87
CA GLY A 86 -20.72 -4.42 0.82
C GLY A 86 -19.44 -5.12 1.26
N LEU A 87 -18.50 -4.38 1.83
CA LEU A 87 -17.23 -4.93 2.32
C LEU A 87 -17.42 -5.91 3.47
N ARG A 88 -18.36 -5.66 4.40
CA ARG A 88 -18.71 -6.62 5.46
C ARG A 88 -19.23 -7.95 4.89
N LYS A 89 -20.06 -7.90 3.85
CA LYS A 89 -20.56 -9.11 3.18
C LYS A 89 -19.46 -9.87 2.46
N ILE A 90 -18.55 -9.17 1.79
CA ILE A 90 -17.36 -9.80 1.19
C ILE A 90 -16.51 -10.44 2.29
N ALA A 91 -16.24 -9.74 3.39
CA ALA A 91 -15.44 -10.25 4.51
C ALA A 91 -16.05 -11.50 5.17
N ALA A 92 -17.38 -11.61 5.24
CA ALA A 92 -18.05 -12.79 5.79
C ALA A 92 -17.91 -14.05 4.91
N LEU A 93 -17.78 -13.88 3.59
CA LEU A 93 -17.61 -14.97 2.63
C LEU A 93 -16.14 -15.30 2.37
N HIS A 94 -15.31 -14.27 2.28
CA HIS A 94 -13.91 -14.35 1.91
C HIS A 94 -13.08 -15.00 3.01
N ARG A 95 -12.14 -15.87 2.62
CA ARG A 95 -11.25 -16.60 3.54
C ARG A 95 -9.80 -16.11 3.51
N GLY A 96 -9.47 -15.24 2.56
CA GLY A 96 -8.18 -14.55 2.53
C GLY A 96 -8.24 -13.21 3.25
N ASP A 97 -7.41 -12.28 2.80
CA ASP A 97 -7.25 -10.99 3.45
C ASP A 97 -7.69 -9.82 2.56
N PHE A 98 -7.87 -8.67 3.20
CA PHE A 98 -7.89 -7.38 2.52
C PHE A 98 -6.51 -6.72 2.59
N ARG A 99 -6.09 -6.08 1.49
CA ARG A 99 -4.86 -5.28 1.44
C ARG A 99 -5.22 -3.84 1.13
N ILE A 100 -4.86 -2.92 2.02
CA ILE A 100 -5.02 -1.47 1.81
C ILE A 100 -3.86 -0.98 0.95
N THR A 101 -4.17 -0.29 -0.15
CA THR A 101 -3.15 0.22 -1.08
C THR A 101 -2.64 1.59 -0.65
N PRO A 102 -1.43 2.00 -1.07
CA PRO A 102 -0.94 3.36 -0.87
C PRO A 102 -1.78 4.44 -1.57
N SER A 103 -2.56 4.06 -2.57
CA SER A 103 -3.48 4.91 -3.33
C SER A 103 -4.89 4.96 -2.73
N GLN A 104 -5.03 4.55 -1.46
CA GLN A 104 -6.27 4.60 -0.66
C GLN A 104 -7.36 3.62 -1.10
N ASN A 105 -7.01 2.62 -1.90
CA ASN A 105 -7.94 1.59 -2.38
C ASN A 105 -7.83 0.31 -1.55
N LEU A 106 -8.65 -0.68 -1.90
CA LEU A 106 -8.70 -1.97 -1.21
C LEU A 106 -8.59 -3.13 -2.19
N ILE A 107 -7.79 -4.13 -1.87
CA ILE A 107 -7.70 -5.38 -2.63
C ILE A 107 -8.35 -6.50 -1.81
N VAL A 108 -9.34 -7.17 -2.40
CA VAL A 108 -9.83 -8.47 -1.92
C VAL A 108 -8.88 -9.54 -2.45
N ALA A 109 -7.94 -9.98 -1.63
CA ALA A 109 -6.80 -10.78 -2.06
C ALA A 109 -6.95 -12.27 -1.72
N GLY A 110 -6.48 -13.13 -2.62
CA GLY A 110 -6.49 -14.57 -2.42
C GLY A 110 -7.86 -15.21 -2.65
N VAL A 111 -8.62 -14.72 -3.64
CA VAL A 111 -9.96 -15.24 -3.96
C VAL A 111 -9.83 -16.49 -4.85
N PRO A 112 -10.32 -17.67 -4.42
CA PRO A 112 -10.41 -18.84 -5.29
C PRO A 112 -11.28 -18.55 -6.51
N SER A 113 -10.96 -19.15 -7.66
CA SER A 113 -11.67 -18.91 -8.93
C SER A 113 -13.19 -19.10 -8.83
N GLN A 114 -13.64 -20.05 -8.00
CA GLN A 114 -15.05 -20.37 -7.77
C GLN A 114 -15.82 -19.24 -7.06
N LEU A 115 -15.14 -18.39 -6.27
CA LEU A 115 -15.78 -17.32 -5.51
C LEU A 115 -15.77 -15.96 -6.24
N LYS A 116 -15.06 -15.82 -7.36
CA LYS A 116 -14.94 -14.56 -8.11
C LYS A 116 -16.31 -13.94 -8.42
N ASN A 117 -17.20 -14.73 -9.04
CA ASN A 117 -18.52 -14.25 -9.44
C ASN A 117 -19.38 -13.82 -8.25
N GLN A 118 -19.27 -14.51 -7.12
CA GLN A 118 -20.04 -14.19 -5.93
C GLN A 118 -19.54 -12.89 -5.28
N ILE A 119 -18.21 -12.73 -5.15
CA ILE A 119 -17.59 -11.51 -4.61
C ILE A 119 -17.88 -10.31 -5.51
N GLU A 120 -17.73 -10.47 -6.83
CA GLU A 120 -18.00 -9.39 -7.79
C GLU A 120 -19.46 -8.95 -7.77
N LYS A 121 -20.40 -9.88 -7.64
CA LYS A 121 -21.83 -9.56 -7.51
C LYS A 121 -22.12 -8.75 -6.25
N ILE A 122 -21.43 -9.04 -5.14
CA ILE A 122 -21.55 -8.23 -3.92
C ILE A 122 -20.92 -6.85 -4.17
N ALA A 123 -19.72 -6.78 -4.72
CA ALA A 123 -19.03 -5.51 -4.98
C ALA A 123 -19.89 -4.56 -5.83
N ARG A 124 -20.31 -5.02 -7.02
CA ARG A 124 -21.14 -4.23 -7.94
C ARG A 124 -22.45 -3.76 -7.33
N ARG A 125 -23.13 -4.62 -6.56
CA ARG A 125 -24.41 -4.30 -5.91
C ARG A 125 -24.28 -3.17 -4.88
N HIS A 126 -23.11 -3.03 -4.26
CA HIS A 126 -22.90 -2.06 -3.19
C HIS A 126 -22.10 -0.84 -3.65
N GLY A 127 -21.82 -0.70 -4.96
CA GLY A 127 -21.08 0.43 -5.51
C GLY A 127 -19.58 0.39 -5.27
N LEU A 128 -19.01 -0.81 -5.04
CA LEU A 128 -17.58 -1.05 -4.88
C LEU A 128 -16.86 -1.33 -6.21
#